data_AF-A0A4V0X1K2-F1
#
_entry.id   AF-A0A4V0X1K2-F1
#
_cell.length_a   1.000
_cell.length_b   1.000
_cell.length_c   1.000
_cell.angle_alpha   90.00
_cell.angle_beta   90.00
_cell.angle_gamma   90.00
#
_symmetry.space_group_name_H-M   'P 1'
#
loop_
_entity.id
_entity.type
_entity.pdbx_description
1 polymer ?
#
loop_
_entity_poly.entity_id
_entity_poly.type
_entity_poly.pdbx_seq_one_letter_code
_entity_poly.pdbx_strand_id
1 'polypeptide(L)'
;MEPLKTSRGRALQVLGDPALLTMDRMAEFTKRFDSDPRIVTCSLVAGTGAGEVWVRATAPAGVVIAIAEDAQDLVGPLPPDDDAALAAWFLATAERGLWHDHFLTHHRDVAKASALMELAAMDAQEVLDPSSAAFAAQEMRGPSRRLTVAIDATWLGPYETGAQVLTTAAITAMATDERIDSIYVIGVKELPAYAQHLMESDRVRIVAPGEVIAQCDIVWYPNQIDGRSNIGDARALGRRVITTYLDLIAYDIPRYHGSPEAWGTYRALQRRIALSVDGVTAISADVANRLLAEVPRLEPQRVHPLPLGLDHIVGASAPEAPDADLDQVLAALGGKRFIAVLGNDFQHKNRDFAIAVWQRVLQAGQPCDLVLAGLHVKSSSSKVAEDAMLATHVDLRGGAHTTGHLTGRSRAWLLANAAAVLYPSSAEGFGLVPYEAAILGTPSTFADFGPLKEIAGVAGLPRQWSVEAFATDLEQLLASDTAAQQRVADLQRVIAEHTWQGFATGLIDFFQLILARPTVLTSAVGGTAADTAALASILSSRTWRATASLRKVGSKLRRK
;
A
#
# COMPACT_ATOMS: atom_id res chain seq x y z
N MET A 1 -47.02 28.78 -19.56
CA MET A 1 -45.56 28.81 -19.37
C MET A 1 -44.93 28.96 -20.73
N GLU A 2 -43.87 29.76 -20.87
CA GLU A 2 -43.05 29.68 -22.08
C GLU A 2 -42.53 28.24 -22.22
N PRO A 3 -42.50 27.67 -23.45
CA PRO A 3 -41.96 26.33 -23.66
C PRO A 3 -40.48 26.33 -23.27
N LEU A 4 -40.10 25.36 -22.44
CA LEU A 4 -38.71 25.18 -22.05
C LEU A 4 -37.89 24.84 -23.30
N LYS A 5 -36.78 25.52 -23.51
CA LYS A 5 -35.92 25.30 -24.68
C LYS A 5 -34.47 25.12 -24.27
N THR A 6 -33.78 24.22 -24.96
CA THR A 6 -32.34 24.06 -24.83
C THR A 6 -31.59 25.28 -25.40
N SER A 7 -30.28 25.35 -25.17
CA SER A 7 -29.44 26.42 -25.71
C SER A 7 -29.38 26.42 -27.24
N ARG A 8 -29.60 25.26 -27.86
CA ARG A 8 -29.75 25.10 -29.32
C ARG A 8 -31.19 25.21 -29.81
N GLY A 9 -32.13 25.60 -28.95
CA GLY A 9 -33.51 25.88 -29.32
C GLY A 9 -34.44 24.66 -29.38
N ARG A 10 -34.00 23.49 -28.91
CA ARG A 10 -34.83 22.28 -28.87
C ARG A 10 -35.89 22.42 -27.79
N ALA A 11 -37.16 22.29 -28.16
CA ALA A 11 -38.28 22.41 -27.22
C ALA A 11 -38.40 21.17 -26.34
N LEU A 12 -38.65 21.38 -25.05
CA LEU A 12 -38.73 20.36 -24.02
C LEU A 12 -40.07 20.45 -23.30
N GLN A 13 -40.73 19.30 -23.14
CA GLN A 13 -41.87 19.11 -22.26
C GLN A 13 -41.41 18.44 -20.96
N VAL A 14 -41.86 18.94 -19.80
CA VAL A 14 -41.48 18.40 -18.49
C VAL A 14 -42.68 17.72 -17.84
N LEU A 15 -42.49 16.47 -17.42
CA LEU A 15 -43.39 15.72 -16.56
C LEU A 15 -42.85 15.72 -15.13
N GLY A 16 -43.72 15.96 -14.14
CA GLY A 16 -43.36 16.01 -12.73
C GLY A 16 -43.51 17.37 -12.08
N ASP A 17 -42.96 17.49 -10.86
CA ASP A 17 -42.87 18.77 -10.16
C ASP A 17 -41.74 19.63 -10.75
N PRO A 18 -42.05 20.72 -11.48
CA PRO A 18 -41.02 21.56 -12.09
C PRO A 18 -40.13 22.26 -11.05
N ALA A 19 -40.57 22.36 -9.78
CA ALA A 19 -39.76 22.97 -8.72
C ALA A 19 -38.48 22.18 -8.41
N LEU A 20 -38.43 20.88 -8.75
CA LEU A 20 -37.24 20.04 -8.60
C LEU A 20 -36.18 20.28 -9.69
N LEU A 21 -36.55 20.91 -10.81
CA LEU A 21 -35.60 21.39 -11.83
C LEU A 21 -35.15 22.82 -11.50
N THR A 22 -34.23 22.93 -10.54
CA THR A 22 -33.55 24.19 -10.23
C THR A 22 -32.80 24.73 -11.46
N MET A 23 -32.43 26.02 -11.44
CA MET A 23 -31.70 26.64 -12.55
C MET A 23 -30.42 25.88 -12.94
N ASP A 24 -29.67 25.38 -11.95
CA ASP A 24 -28.44 24.61 -12.20
C ASP A 24 -28.72 23.25 -12.84
N ARG A 25 -29.73 22.51 -12.36
CA ARG A 25 -30.16 21.23 -12.94
C ARG A 25 -30.71 21.43 -14.35
N MET A 26 -31.44 22.52 -14.57
CA MET A 26 -31.96 22.87 -15.89
C MET A 26 -30.85 23.14 -16.91
N ALA A 27 -29.78 23.83 -16.48
CA ALA A 27 -28.60 24.05 -17.30
C ALA A 27 -27.93 22.71 -17.67
N GLU A 28 -27.82 21.78 -16.72
CA GLU A 28 -27.23 20.47 -16.96
C GLU A 28 -28.09 19.60 -17.90
N PHE A 29 -29.42 19.60 -17.74
CA PHE A 29 -30.35 18.91 -18.64
C PHE A 29 -30.26 19.46 -20.05
N THR A 30 -30.28 20.79 -20.18
CA THR A 30 -30.15 21.49 -21.48
C THR A 30 -28.85 21.12 -22.17
N LYS A 31 -27.73 21.16 -21.44
CA LYS A 31 -26.41 20.76 -21.95
C LYS A 31 -26.40 19.30 -22.36
N ARG A 32 -27.07 18.42 -21.62
CA ARG A 32 -27.15 16.98 -21.94
C ARG A 32 -27.95 16.73 -23.22
N PHE A 33 -29.13 17.32 -23.38
CA PHE A 33 -29.91 17.24 -24.62
C PHE A 33 -29.14 17.76 -25.84
N ASP A 34 -28.38 18.85 -25.68
CA ASP A 34 -27.59 19.43 -26.77
C ASP A 34 -26.30 18.64 -27.08
N SER A 35 -25.93 17.67 -26.21
CA SER A 35 -24.73 16.85 -26.38
C SER A 35 -24.89 15.75 -27.44
N ASP A 36 -26.10 15.21 -27.61
CA ASP A 36 -26.41 14.22 -28.64
C ASP A 36 -27.90 14.28 -29.02
N PRO A 37 -28.25 14.46 -30.29
CA PRO A 37 -29.65 14.60 -30.72
C PRO A 37 -30.50 13.35 -30.47
N ARG A 38 -29.88 12.17 -30.30
CA ARG A 38 -30.61 10.93 -29.98
C ARG A 38 -31.20 10.95 -28.59
N ILE A 39 -30.67 11.76 -27.66
CA ILE A 39 -31.18 11.86 -26.29
C ILE A 39 -32.54 12.52 -26.35
N VAL A 40 -33.62 11.77 -26.11
CA VAL A 40 -35.00 12.26 -26.18
C VAL A 40 -35.63 12.43 -24.82
N THR A 41 -35.03 11.85 -23.78
CA THR A 41 -35.43 12.11 -22.41
C THR A 41 -34.25 12.25 -21.47
N CYS A 42 -34.38 13.16 -20.52
CA CYS A 42 -33.52 13.25 -19.34
C CYS A 42 -34.38 13.12 -18.08
N SER A 43 -34.01 12.20 -17.21
CA SER A 43 -34.73 11.88 -15.97
C SER A 43 -33.95 12.36 -14.75
N LEU A 44 -34.61 12.95 -13.76
CA LEU A 44 -34.02 13.26 -12.46
C LEU A 44 -34.28 12.11 -11.50
N VAL A 45 -33.21 11.39 -11.10
CA VAL A 45 -33.33 10.17 -10.32
C VAL A 45 -32.52 10.29 -9.03
N ALA A 46 -33.10 9.85 -7.92
CA ALA A 46 -32.40 9.80 -6.64
C ALA A 46 -31.32 8.70 -6.68
N GLY A 47 -30.06 9.09 -6.48
CA GLY A 47 -28.91 8.21 -6.37
C GLY A 47 -28.43 8.04 -4.93
N THR A 48 -27.75 6.92 -4.66
CA THR A 48 -27.08 6.66 -3.37
C THR A 48 -25.61 7.09 -3.36
N GLY A 49 -25.07 7.47 -4.52
CA GLY A 49 -23.72 7.99 -4.72
C GLY A 49 -23.52 9.38 -4.12
N ALA A 50 -22.33 9.95 -4.29
CA ALA A 50 -22.04 11.32 -3.81
C ALA A 50 -21.64 12.31 -4.90
N GLY A 51 -21.66 11.87 -6.15
CA GLY A 51 -21.56 12.74 -7.32
C GLY A 51 -22.92 12.94 -7.95
N GLU A 52 -23.01 13.94 -8.81
CA GLU A 52 -24.05 14.01 -9.82
C GLU A 52 -23.49 13.44 -11.13
N VAL A 53 -24.21 12.50 -11.73
CA VAL A 53 -23.67 11.75 -12.87
C VAL A 53 -24.79 11.33 -13.82
N TRP A 54 -24.48 11.38 -15.11
CA TRP A 54 -25.35 10.88 -16.15
C TRP A 54 -25.08 9.41 -16.43
N VAL A 55 -26.14 8.60 -16.40
CA VAL A 55 -26.10 7.20 -16.82
C VAL A 55 -27.11 6.97 -17.95
N ARG A 56 -26.70 6.17 -18.94
CA ARG A 56 -27.60 5.69 -19.99
C ARG A 56 -28.63 4.78 -19.33
N ALA A 57 -29.89 4.95 -19.69
CA ALA A 57 -30.98 4.15 -19.18
C ALA A 57 -31.78 3.50 -20.29
N THR A 58 -32.51 2.46 -19.91
CA THR A 58 -33.36 1.69 -20.83
C THR A 58 -34.73 2.32 -21.00
N ALA A 59 -35.22 3.04 -19.98
CA ALA A 59 -36.42 3.86 -20.01
C ALA A 59 -36.30 5.08 -19.07
N PRO A 60 -37.14 6.10 -19.22
CA PRO A 60 -37.24 7.20 -18.25
C PRO A 60 -37.70 6.72 -16.87
N ALA A 61 -37.31 7.42 -15.81
CA ALA A 61 -37.70 7.09 -14.43
C ALA A 61 -37.56 8.32 -13.51
N GLY A 62 -37.86 8.15 -12.22
CA GLY A 62 -37.57 9.15 -11.19
C GLY A 62 -38.65 10.21 -11.03
N VAL A 63 -38.25 11.36 -10.48
CA VAL A 63 -39.18 12.39 -9.95
C VAL A 63 -39.50 13.49 -10.95
N VAL A 64 -38.69 13.63 -12.00
CA VAL A 64 -38.91 14.55 -13.12
C VAL A 64 -38.40 13.91 -14.40
N ILE A 65 -39.19 14.02 -15.48
CA ILE A 65 -38.79 13.56 -16.82
C ILE A 65 -38.94 14.73 -17.78
N ALA A 66 -37.83 15.22 -18.33
CA ALA A 66 -37.84 16.14 -19.46
C ALA A 66 -37.83 15.32 -20.76
N ILE A 67 -38.66 15.70 -21.72
CA ILE A 67 -38.90 15.01 -22.99
C ILE A 67 -38.70 16.02 -24.12
N ALA A 68 -37.92 15.67 -25.13
CA ALA A 68 -37.77 16.52 -26.30
C ALA A 68 -38.99 16.42 -27.22
N GLU A 69 -39.60 17.56 -27.57
CA GLU A 69 -40.85 17.57 -28.35
C GLU A 69 -40.66 17.03 -29.76
N ASP A 70 -39.47 17.18 -30.34
CA ASP A 70 -39.11 16.65 -31.67
C ASP A 70 -39.10 15.11 -31.75
N ALA A 71 -39.11 14.41 -30.61
CA ALA A 71 -39.30 12.96 -30.60
C ALA A 71 -40.70 12.56 -31.09
N GLN A 72 -41.70 13.45 -30.94
CA GLN A 72 -43.07 13.18 -31.40
C GLN A 72 -43.17 13.06 -32.92
N ASP A 73 -42.28 13.72 -33.67
CA ASP A 73 -42.19 13.58 -35.13
C ASP A 73 -41.75 12.16 -35.54
N LEU A 74 -41.08 11.46 -34.63
CA LEU A 74 -40.57 10.11 -34.87
C LEU A 74 -41.56 9.05 -34.40
N VAL A 75 -42.11 9.17 -33.19
CA VAL A 75 -42.92 8.10 -32.56
C VAL A 75 -44.40 8.44 -32.43
N GLY A 76 -44.83 9.61 -32.89
CA GLY A 76 -46.20 10.09 -32.73
C GLY A 76 -46.39 10.95 -31.47
N PRO A 77 -47.58 11.53 -31.30
CA PRO A 77 -47.84 12.47 -30.21
C PRO A 77 -47.68 11.82 -28.83
N LEU A 78 -47.19 12.60 -27.87
CA LEU A 78 -47.07 12.15 -26.48
C LEU A 78 -48.47 11.89 -25.90
N PRO A 79 -48.74 10.71 -25.33
CA PRO A 79 -50.06 10.39 -24.80
C PRO A 79 -50.36 11.21 -23.52
N PRO A 80 -51.61 11.64 -23.32
CA PRO A 80 -52.01 12.38 -22.13
C PRO A 80 -52.21 11.45 -20.92
N ASP A 81 -51.53 11.75 -19.81
CA ASP A 81 -51.80 11.27 -18.43
C ASP A 81 -52.28 9.81 -18.28
N ASP A 82 -51.63 8.89 -18.97
CA ASP A 82 -51.79 7.44 -18.80
C ASP A 82 -50.42 6.76 -18.78
N ASP A 83 -50.05 6.20 -17.62
CA ASP A 83 -48.75 5.59 -17.39
C ASP A 83 -48.47 4.44 -18.37
N ALA A 84 -49.50 3.67 -18.75
CA ALA A 84 -49.37 2.55 -19.66
C ALA A 84 -49.09 3.02 -21.10
N ALA A 85 -49.85 4.00 -21.60
CA ALA A 85 -49.60 4.61 -22.90
C ALA A 85 -48.24 5.33 -22.94
N LEU A 86 -47.86 6.02 -21.86
CA LEU A 86 -46.59 6.72 -21.77
C LEU A 86 -45.40 5.75 -21.79
N ALA A 87 -45.48 4.63 -21.05
CA ALA A 87 -44.48 3.57 -21.09
C ALA A 87 -44.35 2.97 -22.50
N ALA A 88 -45.48 2.74 -23.20
CA ALA A 88 -45.46 2.26 -24.59
C ALA A 88 -44.82 3.27 -25.55
N TRP A 89 -45.06 4.57 -25.34
CA TRP A 89 -44.43 5.63 -26.13
C TRP A 89 -42.92 5.68 -25.91
N PHE A 90 -42.45 5.58 -24.66
CA PHE A 90 -41.01 5.50 -24.36
C PHE A 90 -40.36 4.25 -24.97
N LEU A 91 -41.02 3.10 -24.90
CA LEU A 91 -40.53 1.89 -25.56
C LEU A 91 -40.38 2.10 -27.08
N ALA A 92 -41.36 2.72 -27.72
CA ALA A 92 -41.28 3.03 -29.16
C ALA A 92 -40.10 3.97 -29.49
N THR A 93 -39.74 4.91 -28.59
CA THR A 93 -38.54 5.73 -28.78
C THR A 93 -37.26 4.92 -28.69
N ALA A 94 -37.13 4.04 -27.70
CA ALA A 94 -35.99 3.16 -27.54
C ALA A 94 -35.81 2.19 -28.72
N GLU A 95 -36.91 1.61 -29.23
CA GLU A 95 -36.91 0.72 -30.40
C GLU A 95 -36.44 1.41 -31.69
N ARG A 96 -36.54 2.76 -31.74
CA ARG A 96 -35.99 3.58 -32.83
C ARG A 96 -34.55 4.02 -32.61
N GLY A 97 -33.90 3.53 -31.58
CA GLY A 97 -32.52 3.89 -31.23
C GLY A 97 -32.37 5.28 -30.59
N LEU A 98 -33.47 5.86 -30.11
CA LEU A 98 -33.43 7.07 -29.30
C LEU A 98 -33.07 6.71 -27.86
N TRP A 99 -32.60 7.71 -27.14
CA TRP A 99 -31.78 7.54 -25.96
C TRP A 99 -32.43 8.16 -24.73
N HIS A 100 -32.47 7.40 -23.65
CA HIS A 100 -32.90 7.83 -22.33
C HIS A 100 -31.68 7.98 -21.43
N ASP A 101 -31.60 9.07 -20.67
CA ASP A 101 -30.53 9.29 -19.70
C ASP A 101 -31.12 9.63 -18.33
N HIS A 102 -30.52 9.07 -17.28
CA HIS A 102 -30.81 9.45 -15.90
C HIS A 102 -29.70 10.34 -15.38
N PHE A 103 -30.08 11.47 -14.78
CA PHE A 103 -29.23 12.29 -13.94
C PHE A 103 -29.38 11.82 -12.50
N LEU A 104 -28.41 11.03 -12.03
CA LEU A 104 -28.37 10.54 -10.67
C LEU A 104 -27.89 11.67 -9.76
N THR A 105 -28.68 12.02 -8.74
CA THR A 105 -28.29 13.03 -7.74
C THR A 105 -28.65 12.58 -6.33
N HIS A 106 -27.87 13.06 -5.36
CA HIS A 106 -27.99 12.73 -3.94
C HIS A 106 -28.63 13.86 -3.13
N HIS A 107 -29.16 14.88 -3.80
CA HIS A 107 -29.84 15.99 -3.14
C HIS A 107 -31.12 15.52 -2.42
N ARG A 108 -31.29 16.03 -1.19
CA ARG A 108 -32.34 15.58 -0.26
C ARG A 108 -33.76 15.90 -0.72
N ASP A 109 -33.94 16.93 -1.53
CA ASP A 109 -35.22 17.29 -2.15
C ASP A 109 -35.66 16.22 -3.15
N VAL A 110 -34.75 15.76 -4.02
CA VAL A 110 -34.98 14.67 -4.98
C VAL A 110 -35.23 13.35 -4.27
N ALA A 111 -34.42 13.02 -3.25
CA ALA A 111 -34.56 11.76 -2.51
C ALA A 111 -35.86 11.65 -1.68
N LYS A 112 -36.52 12.77 -1.39
CA LYS A 112 -37.79 12.79 -0.64
C LYS A 112 -39.03 12.90 -1.54
N ALA A 113 -38.86 13.29 -2.79
CA ALA A 113 -39.96 13.43 -3.72
C ALA A 113 -40.47 12.06 -4.16
N SER A 114 -41.76 11.95 -4.43
CA SER A 114 -42.37 10.73 -4.97
C SER A 114 -41.95 10.56 -6.44
N ALA A 115 -41.46 9.37 -6.80
CA ALA A 115 -41.15 9.06 -8.19
C ALA A 115 -42.43 9.07 -9.03
N LEU A 116 -42.35 9.67 -10.21
CA LEU A 116 -43.40 9.58 -11.23
C LEU A 116 -43.41 8.18 -11.85
N MET A 117 -42.22 7.65 -12.09
CA MET A 117 -42.03 6.35 -12.72
C MET A 117 -40.88 5.62 -12.03
N GLU A 118 -41.11 4.35 -11.70
CA GLU A 118 -40.10 3.48 -11.12
C GLU A 118 -39.03 3.09 -12.14
N LEU A 119 -37.85 2.69 -11.66
CA LEU A 119 -36.80 2.17 -12.53
C LEU A 119 -37.29 0.94 -13.29
N ALA A 120 -36.99 0.88 -14.59
CA ALA A 120 -37.23 -0.32 -15.37
C ALA A 120 -36.43 -1.50 -14.82
N ALA A 121 -36.94 -2.72 -14.98
CA ALA A 121 -36.33 -3.92 -14.40
C ALA A 121 -34.86 -4.13 -14.80
N MET A 122 -34.49 -3.76 -16.03
CA MET A 122 -33.11 -3.84 -16.53
C MET A 122 -32.21 -2.79 -15.86
N ASP A 123 -32.65 -1.54 -15.76
CA ASP A 123 -31.90 -0.49 -15.05
C ASP A 123 -31.72 -0.83 -13.56
N ALA A 124 -32.76 -1.40 -12.92
CA ALA A 124 -32.68 -1.87 -11.53
C ALA A 124 -31.68 -3.03 -11.35
N GLN A 125 -31.55 -3.91 -12.36
CA GLN A 125 -30.52 -4.96 -12.37
C GLN A 125 -29.13 -4.37 -12.59
N GLU A 126 -28.97 -3.40 -13.49
CA GLU A 126 -27.67 -2.76 -13.73
C GLU A 126 -27.14 -2.08 -12.47
N VAL A 127 -28.00 -1.44 -11.67
CA VAL A 127 -27.62 -0.85 -10.37
C VAL A 127 -26.99 -1.87 -9.42
N LEU A 128 -27.29 -3.16 -9.57
CA LEU A 128 -26.75 -4.25 -8.75
C LEU A 128 -25.58 -5.00 -9.42
N ASP A 129 -25.32 -4.78 -10.71
CA ASP A 129 -24.26 -5.43 -11.46
C ASP A 129 -22.94 -4.64 -11.32
N PRO A 130 -21.90 -5.20 -10.65
CA PRO A 130 -20.63 -4.51 -10.45
C PRO A 130 -19.94 -4.04 -11.73
N SER A 131 -20.25 -4.65 -12.88
CA SER A 131 -19.67 -4.30 -14.18
C SER A 131 -20.36 -3.14 -14.90
N SER A 132 -21.52 -2.68 -14.41
CA SER A 132 -22.30 -1.64 -15.06
C SER A 132 -21.84 -0.22 -14.67
N ALA A 133 -22.11 0.74 -15.56
CA ALA A 133 -21.90 2.15 -15.26
C ALA A 133 -22.86 2.66 -14.17
N ALA A 134 -24.07 2.10 -14.08
CA ALA A 134 -25.06 2.45 -13.06
C ALA A 134 -24.60 2.05 -11.65
N PHE A 135 -24.05 0.85 -11.48
CA PHE A 135 -23.45 0.42 -10.22
C PHE A 135 -22.28 1.30 -9.84
N ALA A 136 -21.35 1.54 -10.77
CA ALA A 136 -20.19 2.40 -10.53
C ALA A 136 -20.59 3.80 -10.06
N ALA A 137 -21.59 4.39 -10.70
CA ALA A 137 -22.14 5.69 -10.34
C ALA A 137 -22.76 5.71 -8.94
N GLN A 138 -23.46 4.65 -8.55
CA GLN A 138 -24.06 4.52 -7.23
C GLN A 138 -23.04 4.18 -6.13
N GLU A 139 -21.91 3.58 -6.46
CA GLU A 139 -20.86 3.21 -5.50
C GLU A 139 -19.93 4.37 -5.14
N MET A 140 -19.82 5.40 -5.99
CA MET A 140 -18.97 6.56 -5.71
C MET A 140 -19.45 7.30 -4.47
N ARG A 141 -18.54 7.65 -3.57
CA ARG A 141 -18.84 8.41 -2.35
C ARG A 141 -18.02 9.69 -2.28
N GLY A 142 -18.56 10.63 -1.53
CA GLY A 142 -17.97 11.93 -1.32
C GLY A 142 -16.99 11.78 -0.17
N PRO A 143 -16.17 12.82 0.08
CA PRO A 143 -15.26 12.78 1.22
C PRO A 143 -16.06 12.54 2.51
N SER A 144 -15.90 11.34 3.10
CA SER A 144 -16.43 11.05 4.42
C SER A 144 -15.63 11.83 5.44
N ARG A 145 -16.33 12.47 6.38
CA ARG A 145 -15.68 13.19 7.48
C ARG A 145 -15.09 12.26 8.55
N ARG A 146 -15.52 11.00 8.61
CA ARG A 146 -15.04 10.01 9.58
C ARG A 146 -15.04 8.61 8.94
N LEU A 147 -13.86 8.04 8.74
CA LEU A 147 -13.63 6.75 8.05
C LEU A 147 -13.61 5.61 9.05
N THR A 148 -14.21 4.49 8.63
CA THR A 148 -14.06 3.19 9.30
C THR A 148 -13.07 2.33 8.52
N VAL A 149 -12.04 1.81 9.20
CA VAL A 149 -10.94 1.09 8.54
C VAL A 149 -10.72 -0.27 9.19
N ALA A 150 -10.78 -1.34 8.40
CA ALA A 150 -10.32 -2.66 8.81
C ALA A 150 -8.86 -2.87 8.37
N ILE A 151 -8.01 -3.41 9.25
CA ILE A 151 -6.58 -3.57 9.02
C ILE A 151 -6.16 -5.01 9.26
N ASP A 152 -5.57 -5.65 8.24
CA ASP A 152 -5.06 -7.01 8.36
C ASP A 152 -3.81 -7.07 9.24
N ALA A 153 -3.91 -7.82 10.34
CA ALA A 153 -2.83 -8.07 11.28
C ALA A 153 -2.39 -9.55 11.31
N THR A 154 -2.86 -10.38 10.37
CA THR A 154 -2.55 -11.83 10.28
C THR A 154 -1.05 -12.14 10.35
N TRP A 155 -0.21 -11.18 9.98
CA TRP A 155 1.23 -11.31 9.88
C TRP A 155 2.00 -10.78 11.10
N LEU A 156 1.32 -10.19 12.09
CA LEU A 156 1.92 -9.81 13.38
C LEU A 156 2.39 -11.09 14.10
N GLY A 157 3.69 -11.37 13.96
CA GLY A 157 4.33 -12.53 14.55
C GLY A 157 4.72 -12.29 16.01
N PRO A 158 5.40 -13.26 16.64
CA PRO A 158 5.87 -13.14 18.03
C PRO A 158 7.02 -12.13 18.21
N TYR A 159 7.68 -11.73 17.12
CA TYR A 159 8.80 -10.79 17.13
C TYR A 159 8.46 -9.59 16.24
N GLU A 160 8.88 -8.41 16.68
CA GLU A 160 8.76 -7.18 15.93
C GLU A 160 9.92 -7.07 14.92
N THR A 161 9.61 -6.84 13.66
CA THR A 161 10.57 -6.45 12.62
C THR A 161 10.13 -5.13 12.00
N GLY A 162 10.94 -4.51 11.13
CA GLY A 162 10.60 -3.21 10.53
C GLY A 162 9.24 -3.18 9.83
N ALA A 163 8.82 -4.31 9.28
CA ALA A 163 7.49 -4.43 8.71
C ALA A 163 6.40 -4.35 9.82
N GLN A 164 6.54 -5.07 10.95
CA GLN A 164 5.55 -4.98 12.04
C GLN A 164 5.49 -3.58 12.64
N VAL A 165 6.63 -2.88 12.74
CA VAL A 165 6.70 -1.48 13.16
C VAL A 165 5.84 -0.59 12.27
N LEU A 166 5.85 -0.81 10.94
CA LEU A 166 4.97 -0.08 10.03
C LEU A 166 3.51 -0.20 10.43
N THR A 167 3.04 -1.42 10.68
CA THR A 167 1.63 -1.64 11.02
C THR A 167 1.26 -0.98 12.34
N THR A 168 2.05 -1.22 13.39
CA THR A 168 1.74 -0.71 14.73
C THR A 168 1.84 0.82 14.79
N ALA A 169 2.88 1.40 14.19
CA ALA A 169 3.08 2.84 14.19
C ALA A 169 2.06 3.57 13.29
N ALA A 170 1.72 3.01 12.12
CA ALA A 170 0.66 3.57 11.28
C ALA A 170 -0.72 3.51 11.96
N ILE A 171 -1.07 2.40 12.62
CA ILE A 171 -2.32 2.31 13.39
C ILE A 171 -2.34 3.37 14.50
N THR A 172 -1.24 3.50 15.25
CA THR A 172 -1.12 4.49 16.32
C THR A 172 -1.34 5.91 15.79
N ALA A 173 -0.65 6.29 14.71
CA ALA A 173 -0.79 7.61 14.10
C ALA A 173 -2.20 7.84 13.53
N MET A 174 -2.77 6.87 12.80
CA MET A 174 -4.13 6.94 12.29
C MET A 174 -5.18 7.09 13.39
N ALA A 175 -5.00 6.42 14.52
CA ALA A 175 -5.93 6.50 15.66
C ALA A 175 -6.03 7.92 16.23
N THR A 176 -5.01 8.76 16.05
CA THR A 176 -5.03 10.17 16.48
C THR A 176 -5.65 11.14 15.47
N ASP A 177 -5.82 10.74 14.20
CA ASP A 177 -6.39 11.60 13.16
C ASP A 177 -7.91 11.69 13.29
N GLU A 178 -8.47 12.90 13.33
CA GLU A 178 -9.92 13.13 13.51
C GLU A 178 -10.79 12.57 12.38
N ARG A 179 -10.18 12.31 11.20
CA ARG A 179 -10.86 11.71 10.05
C ARG A 179 -11.06 10.20 10.21
N ILE A 180 -10.50 9.57 11.24
CA ILE A 180 -10.74 8.16 11.56
C ILE A 180 -11.80 8.06 12.66
N ASP A 181 -12.87 7.33 12.38
CA ASP A 181 -13.89 6.97 13.38
C ASP A 181 -13.45 5.77 14.21
N SER A 182 -13.12 4.67 13.53
CA SER A 182 -12.82 3.38 14.15
C SER A 182 -11.86 2.56 13.30
N ILE A 183 -10.96 1.84 13.96
CA ILE A 183 -10.00 0.90 13.39
C ILE A 183 -10.31 -0.51 13.88
N TYR A 184 -10.63 -1.40 12.95
CA TYR A 184 -10.91 -2.80 13.21
C TYR A 184 -9.69 -3.66 12.84
N VAL A 185 -9.02 -4.22 13.84
CA VAL A 185 -7.87 -5.10 13.63
C VAL A 185 -8.38 -6.53 13.40
N ILE A 186 -8.06 -7.10 12.24
CA ILE A 186 -8.51 -8.44 11.83
C ILE A 186 -7.34 -9.42 11.69
N GLY A 187 -7.65 -10.73 11.65
CA GLY A 187 -6.64 -11.77 11.41
C GLY A 187 -5.88 -12.25 12.66
N VAL A 188 -6.15 -11.66 13.82
CA VAL A 188 -5.56 -12.03 15.11
C VAL A 188 -6.64 -12.20 16.19
N LYS A 189 -6.39 -13.10 17.15
CA LYS A 189 -7.24 -13.24 18.34
C LYS A 189 -6.79 -12.32 19.47
N GLU A 190 -5.49 -12.11 19.55
CA GLU A 190 -4.80 -11.28 20.53
C GLU A 190 -3.60 -10.62 19.86
N LEU A 191 -3.27 -9.40 20.28
CA LEU A 191 -2.08 -8.72 19.78
C LEU A 191 -0.82 -9.28 20.48
N PRO A 192 0.32 -9.37 19.77
CA PRO A 192 1.58 -9.68 20.42
C PRO A 192 1.99 -8.56 21.39
N ALA A 193 2.88 -8.88 22.34
CA ALA A 193 3.26 -7.96 23.42
C ALA A 193 3.70 -6.57 22.92
N TYR A 194 4.46 -6.49 21.83
CA TYR A 194 4.93 -5.22 21.25
C TYR A 194 3.79 -4.36 20.67
N ALA A 195 2.63 -4.95 20.34
CA ALA A 195 1.49 -4.27 19.74
C ALA A 195 0.34 -4.03 20.73
N GLN A 196 0.47 -4.41 22.00
CA GLN A 196 -0.60 -4.25 23.01
C GLN A 196 -0.97 -2.77 23.27
N HIS A 197 -0.01 -1.85 23.07
CA HIS A 197 -0.23 -0.41 23.19
C HIS A 197 -1.32 0.11 22.23
N LEU A 198 -1.60 -0.60 21.12
CA LEU A 198 -2.68 -0.22 20.20
C LEU A 198 -4.05 -0.23 20.87
N MET A 199 -4.22 -1.00 21.95
CA MET A 199 -5.47 -1.09 22.70
C MET A 199 -5.67 0.03 23.73
N GLU A 200 -4.70 0.93 23.87
CA GLU A 200 -4.84 2.13 24.68
C GLU A 200 -5.76 3.17 24.02
N SER A 201 -5.94 3.09 22.69
CA SER A 201 -6.89 3.93 21.95
C SER A 201 -8.29 3.33 21.95
N ASP A 202 -9.29 4.16 22.25
CA ASP A 202 -10.72 3.83 22.18
C ASP A 202 -11.24 3.62 20.75
N ARG A 203 -10.47 4.05 19.73
CA ARG A 203 -10.80 3.87 18.32
C ARG A 203 -10.34 2.52 17.77
N VAL A 204 -9.45 1.80 18.45
CA VAL A 204 -8.89 0.54 17.94
C VAL A 204 -9.59 -0.64 18.61
N ARG A 205 -10.04 -1.61 17.82
CA ARG A 205 -10.71 -2.81 18.31
C ARG A 205 -10.30 -4.05 17.53
N ILE A 206 -10.00 -5.15 18.23
CA ILE A 206 -9.80 -6.46 17.60
C ILE A 206 -11.17 -7.05 17.25
N VAL A 207 -11.30 -7.59 16.04
CA VAL A 207 -12.48 -8.32 15.57
C VAL A 207 -12.26 -9.80 15.79
N ALA A 208 -13.15 -10.45 16.56
CA ALA A 208 -13.02 -11.87 16.83
C ALA A 208 -13.26 -12.70 15.54
N PRO A 209 -12.59 -13.85 15.37
CA PRO A 209 -12.84 -14.71 14.21
C PRO A 209 -14.32 -15.12 14.10
N GLY A 210 -14.95 -14.82 12.96
CA GLY A 210 -16.36 -15.09 12.69
C GLY A 210 -17.34 -14.04 13.24
N GLU A 211 -16.85 -13.00 13.90
CA GLU A 211 -17.66 -11.83 14.27
C GLU A 211 -18.08 -11.07 13.02
N VAL A 212 -19.37 -10.75 12.91
CA VAL A 212 -19.91 -9.93 11.82
C VAL A 212 -19.88 -8.48 12.27
N ILE A 213 -19.13 -7.65 11.53
CA ILE A 213 -19.11 -6.19 11.72
C ILE A 213 -19.81 -5.50 10.55
N ALA A 214 -20.21 -4.25 10.75
CA ALA A 214 -20.66 -3.41 9.64
C ALA A 214 -19.52 -3.25 8.61
N GLN A 215 -19.88 -3.19 7.34
CA GLN A 215 -18.90 -3.01 6.27
C GLN A 215 -18.13 -1.71 6.47
N CYS A 216 -16.80 -1.80 6.50
CA CYS A 216 -15.90 -0.66 6.66
C CYS A 216 -15.77 0.12 5.35
N ASP A 217 -15.39 1.39 5.43
CA ASP A 217 -15.07 2.17 4.23
C ASP A 217 -13.83 1.58 3.53
N ILE A 218 -12.80 1.25 4.30
CA ILE A 218 -11.53 0.72 3.81
C ILE A 218 -11.21 -0.61 4.50
N VAL A 219 -10.68 -1.56 3.72
CA VAL A 219 -9.84 -2.66 4.21
C VAL A 219 -8.42 -2.40 3.72
N TRP A 220 -7.50 -2.24 4.67
CA TRP A 220 -6.10 -1.99 4.40
C TRP A 220 -5.24 -3.20 4.78
N TYR A 221 -4.41 -3.64 3.83
CA TYR A 221 -3.36 -4.63 4.03
C TYR A 221 -2.02 -3.89 4.14
N PRO A 222 -1.39 -3.82 5.32
CA PRO A 222 -0.11 -3.13 5.53
C PRO A 222 1.10 -3.78 4.82
N ASN A 223 0.87 -4.90 4.14
CA ASN A 223 1.86 -5.61 3.33
C ASN A 223 1.19 -6.22 2.09
N GLN A 224 2.01 -6.78 1.19
CA GLN A 224 1.52 -7.44 -0.01
C GLN A 224 0.60 -8.60 0.39
N ILE A 225 -0.62 -8.60 -0.15
CA ILE A 225 -1.53 -9.72 0.00
C ILE A 225 -0.83 -10.98 -0.52
N ASP A 226 -0.95 -12.06 0.25
CA ASP A 226 -0.53 -13.40 -0.15
C ASP A 226 -1.66 -14.39 0.13
N GLY A 227 -1.40 -15.69 -0.05
CA GLY A 227 -2.41 -16.74 0.11
C GLY A 227 -2.93 -16.94 1.53
N ARG A 228 -2.52 -16.13 2.51
CA ARG A 228 -3.15 -16.06 3.84
C ARG A 228 -4.48 -15.30 3.82
N SER A 229 -4.70 -14.46 2.80
CA SER A 229 -5.84 -13.56 2.73
C SER A 229 -6.56 -13.71 1.39
N ASN A 230 -7.89 -13.66 1.45
CA ASN A 230 -8.75 -13.74 0.27
C ASN A 230 -9.33 -12.36 -0.04
N ILE A 231 -9.13 -11.86 -1.26
CA ILE A 231 -9.69 -10.58 -1.71
C ILE A 231 -11.22 -10.60 -1.61
N GLY A 232 -11.87 -11.75 -1.83
CA GLY A 232 -13.32 -11.88 -1.66
C GLY A 232 -13.79 -11.55 -0.24
N ASP A 233 -13.07 -12.04 0.78
CA ASP A 233 -13.40 -11.76 2.18
C ASP A 233 -13.11 -10.29 2.53
N ALA A 234 -12.03 -9.72 1.98
CA ALA A 234 -11.73 -8.31 2.11
C ALA A 234 -12.86 -7.42 1.56
N ARG A 235 -13.47 -7.81 0.43
CA ARG A 235 -14.59 -7.08 -0.19
C ARG A 235 -15.89 -7.18 0.61
N ALA A 236 -16.14 -8.32 1.24
CA ALA A 236 -17.27 -8.45 2.15
C ALA A 236 -17.10 -7.55 3.39
N LEU A 237 -15.84 -7.37 3.83
CA LEU A 237 -15.51 -6.58 5.01
C LEU A 237 -15.44 -5.08 4.75
N GLY A 238 -15.01 -4.65 3.56
CA GLY A 238 -14.78 -3.25 3.24
C GLY A 238 -15.19 -2.87 1.83
N ARG A 239 -15.64 -1.61 1.69
CA ARG A 239 -16.08 -1.05 0.40
C ARG A 239 -14.92 -0.85 -0.57
N ARG A 240 -13.74 -0.52 -0.04
CA ARG A 240 -12.49 -0.45 -0.82
C ARG A 240 -11.40 -1.30 -0.19
N VAL A 241 -10.60 -1.94 -1.03
CA VAL A 241 -9.45 -2.76 -0.62
C VAL A 241 -8.18 -2.08 -1.09
N ILE A 242 -7.27 -1.82 -0.15
CA ILE A 242 -5.98 -1.19 -0.40
C ILE A 242 -4.88 -2.06 0.18
N THR A 243 -3.77 -2.22 -0.53
CA THR A 243 -2.60 -2.99 -0.05
C THR A 243 -1.32 -2.16 -0.16
N THR A 244 -0.39 -2.38 0.75
CA THR A 244 0.93 -1.74 0.75
C THR A 244 1.99 -2.70 0.23
N TYR A 245 2.71 -2.30 -0.81
CA TYR A 245 3.89 -3.00 -1.28
C TYR A 245 5.12 -2.46 -0.54
N LEU A 246 5.70 -3.33 0.30
CA LEU A 246 6.90 -3.01 1.06
C LEU A 246 8.15 -3.04 0.18
N ASP A 247 8.20 -3.98 -0.75
CA ASP A 247 9.31 -4.17 -1.67
C ASP A 247 8.89 -5.04 -2.85
N LEU A 248 9.81 -5.22 -3.81
CA LEU A 248 9.70 -6.18 -4.89
C LEU A 248 10.89 -7.16 -4.90
N ILE A 249 11.54 -7.39 -3.76
CA ILE A 249 12.74 -8.25 -3.65
C ILE A 249 12.42 -9.68 -4.05
N ALA A 250 11.37 -10.27 -3.46
CA ALA A 250 10.93 -11.62 -3.81
C ALA A 250 10.35 -11.69 -5.24
N TYR A 251 9.92 -10.54 -5.78
CA TYR A 251 9.42 -10.44 -7.14
C TYR A 251 10.56 -10.43 -8.16
N ASP A 252 11.66 -9.74 -7.86
CA ASP A 252 12.78 -9.54 -8.78
C ASP A 252 13.83 -10.65 -8.70
N ILE A 253 14.00 -11.31 -7.54
CA ILE A 253 15.09 -12.26 -7.30
C ILE A 253 14.55 -13.70 -7.33
N PRO A 254 14.83 -14.49 -8.41
CA PRO A 254 14.31 -15.86 -8.55
C PRO A 254 14.78 -16.81 -7.43
N ARG A 255 15.95 -16.56 -6.85
CA ARG A 255 16.58 -17.42 -5.83
C ARG A 255 15.83 -17.48 -4.50
N TYR A 256 14.85 -16.59 -4.28
CA TYR A 256 13.92 -16.69 -3.15
C TYR A 256 12.92 -17.83 -3.29
N HIS A 257 12.81 -18.40 -4.49
CA HIS A 257 11.82 -19.42 -4.82
C HIS A 257 12.48 -20.77 -5.00
N GLY A 258 11.72 -21.83 -4.72
CA GLY A 258 12.21 -23.20 -4.88
C GLY A 258 12.49 -23.60 -6.33
N SER A 259 11.90 -22.89 -7.29
CA SER A 259 12.07 -23.12 -8.73
C SER A 259 11.68 -21.89 -9.57
N PRO A 260 12.06 -21.83 -10.87
CA PRO A 260 11.60 -20.79 -11.79
C PRO A 260 10.08 -20.72 -11.95
N GLU A 261 9.39 -21.85 -11.90
CA GLU A 261 7.92 -21.92 -12.01
C GLU A 261 7.24 -21.34 -10.76
N ALA A 262 7.79 -21.64 -9.59
CA ALA A 262 7.38 -21.03 -8.32
C ALA A 262 7.55 -19.50 -8.37
N TRP A 263 8.69 -19.01 -8.88
CA TRP A 263 8.91 -17.58 -9.08
C TRP A 263 7.90 -16.96 -10.06
N GLY A 264 7.67 -17.60 -11.22
CA GLY A 264 6.68 -17.16 -12.21
C GLY A 264 5.26 -17.08 -11.62
N THR A 265 4.89 -18.06 -10.79
CA THR A 265 3.60 -18.06 -10.09
C THR A 265 3.50 -16.92 -9.08
N TYR A 266 4.54 -16.69 -8.28
CA TYR A 266 4.58 -15.56 -7.35
C TYR A 266 4.35 -14.24 -8.09
N ARG A 267 5.09 -14.01 -9.18
CA ARG A 267 4.93 -12.81 -10.00
C ARG A 267 3.51 -12.69 -10.54
N ALA A 268 2.94 -13.76 -11.09
CA ALA A 268 1.57 -13.76 -11.60
C ALA A 268 0.53 -13.48 -10.51
N LEU A 269 0.71 -14.01 -9.29
CA LEU A 269 -0.13 -13.69 -8.14
C LEU A 269 -0.06 -12.20 -7.80
N GLN A 270 1.16 -11.64 -7.63
CA GLN A 270 1.34 -10.24 -7.27
C GLN A 270 0.74 -9.29 -8.34
N ARG A 271 0.90 -9.59 -9.64
CA ARG A 271 0.26 -8.82 -10.71
C ARG A 271 -1.27 -8.86 -10.61
N ARG A 272 -1.85 -10.04 -10.34
CA ARG A 272 -3.31 -10.19 -10.18
C ARG A 272 -3.82 -9.42 -8.97
N ILE A 273 -3.14 -9.53 -7.84
CA ILE A 273 -3.49 -8.79 -6.62
C ILE A 273 -3.49 -7.30 -6.89
N ALA A 274 -2.42 -6.75 -7.47
CA ALA A 274 -2.35 -5.34 -7.83
C ALA A 274 -3.50 -4.90 -8.75
N LEU A 275 -3.96 -5.78 -9.65
CA LEU A 275 -5.10 -5.53 -10.53
C LEU A 275 -6.48 -5.78 -9.88
N SER A 276 -6.55 -6.39 -8.70
CA SER A 276 -7.83 -6.76 -8.05
C SER A 276 -8.16 -5.90 -6.81
N VAL A 277 -7.22 -5.10 -6.33
CA VAL A 277 -7.43 -4.10 -5.27
C VAL A 277 -7.80 -2.74 -5.86
N ASP A 278 -8.42 -1.86 -5.07
CA ASP A 278 -8.80 -0.53 -5.55
C ASP A 278 -7.66 0.48 -5.50
N GLY A 279 -6.69 0.24 -4.63
CA GLY A 279 -5.51 1.08 -4.48
C GLY A 279 -4.30 0.30 -3.99
N VAL A 280 -3.13 0.75 -4.41
CA VAL A 280 -1.84 0.25 -3.94
C VAL A 280 -1.05 1.42 -3.37
N THR A 281 -0.54 1.25 -2.17
CA THR A 281 0.52 2.12 -1.65
C THR A 281 1.85 1.41 -1.79
N ALA A 282 2.93 2.14 -2.00
CA ALA A 282 4.29 1.59 -1.99
C ALA A 282 5.14 2.45 -1.07
N ILE A 283 6.09 1.86 -0.34
CA ILE A 283 6.84 2.61 0.68
C ILE A 283 7.95 3.50 0.09
N SER A 284 8.06 3.57 -1.24
CA SER A 284 8.94 4.44 -2.01
C SER A 284 8.42 4.62 -3.44
N ALA A 285 8.79 5.71 -4.10
CA ALA A 285 8.52 5.94 -5.51
C ALA A 285 9.24 4.93 -6.41
N ASP A 286 10.44 4.47 -6.02
CA ASP A 286 11.13 3.39 -6.73
C ASP A 286 10.27 2.11 -6.82
N VAL A 287 9.71 1.64 -5.70
CA VAL A 287 8.82 0.47 -5.66
C VAL A 287 7.53 0.73 -6.45
N ALA A 288 6.93 1.93 -6.32
CA ALA A 288 5.74 2.30 -7.09
C ALA A 288 5.98 2.26 -8.61
N ASN A 289 7.07 2.87 -9.07
CA ASN A 289 7.45 2.92 -10.48
C ASN A 289 7.75 1.53 -11.03
N ARG A 290 8.46 0.70 -10.23
CA ARG A 290 8.74 -0.68 -10.60
C ARG A 290 7.47 -1.52 -10.71
N LEU A 291 6.51 -1.35 -9.79
CA LEU A 291 5.22 -2.02 -9.87
C LEU A 291 4.44 -1.63 -11.13
N LEU A 292 4.40 -0.33 -11.46
CA LEU A 292 3.74 0.18 -12.66
C LEU A 292 4.37 -0.37 -13.96
N ALA A 293 5.70 -0.50 -13.99
CA ALA A 293 6.40 -1.12 -15.11
C ALA A 293 6.06 -2.62 -15.26
N GLU A 294 5.91 -3.32 -14.15
CA GLU A 294 5.59 -4.75 -14.11
C GLU A 294 4.11 -5.08 -14.30
N VAL A 295 3.23 -4.08 -14.13
CA VAL A 295 1.78 -4.17 -14.29
C VAL A 295 1.27 -2.98 -15.14
N PRO A 296 1.53 -2.95 -16.47
CA PRO A 296 1.16 -1.81 -17.31
C PRO A 296 -0.33 -1.49 -17.37
N ARG A 297 -1.19 -2.42 -16.94
CA ARG A 297 -2.65 -2.24 -16.86
C ARG A 297 -3.10 -1.54 -15.57
N LEU A 298 -2.22 -1.35 -14.61
CA LEU A 298 -2.52 -0.68 -13.35
C LEU A 298 -2.67 0.82 -13.61
N GLU A 299 -3.77 1.41 -13.13
CA GLU A 299 -4.00 2.84 -13.27
C GLU A 299 -3.01 3.61 -12.37
N PRO A 300 -2.16 4.51 -12.91
CA PRO A 300 -1.18 5.22 -12.09
C PRO A 300 -1.79 6.01 -10.93
N GLN A 301 -3.03 6.50 -11.10
CA GLN A 301 -3.75 7.24 -10.07
C GLN A 301 -4.18 6.39 -8.87
N ARG A 302 -4.08 5.05 -8.99
CA ARG A 302 -4.36 4.08 -7.91
C ARG A 302 -3.08 3.54 -7.28
N VAL A 303 -1.92 4.09 -7.62
CA VAL A 303 -0.63 3.74 -7.02
C VAL A 303 -0.04 4.99 -6.36
N HIS A 304 0.20 4.93 -5.06
CA HIS A 304 0.72 6.07 -4.32
C HIS A 304 1.99 5.72 -3.53
N PRO A 305 3.13 6.38 -3.80
CA PRO A 305 4.31 6.24 -2.97
C PRO A 305 4.14 7.00 -1.65
N LEU A 306 4.30 6.30 -0.53
CA LEU A 306 4.21 6.80 0.83
C LEU A 306 5.43 6.35 1.64
N PRO A 307 6.49 7.18 1.72
CA PRO A 307 7.64 6.93 2.57
C PRO A 307 7.25 6.70 4.04
N LEU A 308 7.91 5.74 4.69
CA LEU A 308 7.67 5.40 6.10
C LEU A 308 8.04 6.54 7.06
N GLY A 309 7.36 6.55 8.21
CA GLY A 309 7.78 7.36 9.36
C GLY A 309 9.04 6.81 10.03
N LEU A 310 9.86 7.71 10.54
CA LEU A 310 11.15 7.44 11.21
C LEU A 310 11.20 7.99 12.64
N ASP A 311 10.18 8.72 13.09
CA ASP A 311 10.12 9.30 14.43
C ASP A 311 10.10 8.27 15.57
N HIS A 312 9.74 7.02 15.28
CA HIS A 312 9.85 5.91 16.25
C HIS A 312 11.29 5.61 16.71
N ILE A 313 12.31 5.99 15.93
CA ILE A 313 13.72 5.80 16.31
C ILE A 313 14.31 6.99 17.06
N VAL A 314 13.63 8.15 17.12
CA VAL A 314 14.17 9.39 17.73
C VAL A 314 14.47 9.25 19.22
N GLY A 315 13.74 8.38 19.92
CA GLY A 315 13.98 8.07 21.34
C GLY A 315 15.09 7.04 21.59
N ALA A 316 15.74 6.52 20.56
CA ALA A 316 16.78 5.51 20.71
C ALA A 316 18.03 6.12 21.38
N SER A 317 18.44 5.52 22.50
CA SER A 317 19.67 5.89 23.20
C SER A 317 20.67 4.74 23.15
N ALA A 318 21.95 5.07 23.02
CA ALA A 318 23.02 4.10 23.18
C ALA A 318 23.00 3.53 24.61
N PRO A 319 22.80 2.22 24.79
CA PRO A 319 22.89 1.62 26.12
C PRO A 319 24.36 1.64 26.59
N GLU A 320 24.58 1.68 27.91
CA GLU A 320 25.95 1.63 28.48
C GLU A 320 26.68 0.32 28.12
N ALA A 321 25.93 -0.79 28.07
CA ALA A 321 26.45 -2.12 27.75
C ALA A 321 25.40 -2.92 26.96
N PRO A 322 25.83 -3.80 26.03
CA PRO A 322 24.94 -4.72 25.31
C PRO A 322 24.51 -5.88 26.23
N ASP A 323 23.64 -6.74 25.71
CA ASP A 323 23.32 -8.03 26.36
C ASP A 323 24.42 -9.07 26.09
N ALA A 324 24.34 -10.21 26.78
CA ALA A 324 25.33 -11.29 26.72
C ALA A 324 25.47 -11.98 25.34
N ASP A 325 24.56 -11.70 24.40
CA ASP A 325 24.62 -12.18 23.02
C ASP A 325 25.77 -11.54 22.21
N LEU A 326 26.39 -10.47 22.72
CA LEU A 326 27.54 -9.81 22.09
C LEU A 326 28.89 -10.09 22.78
N ASP A 327 28.91 -10.76 23.94
CA ASP A 327 30.12 -10.94 24.79
C ASP A 327 31.33 -11.50 24.02
N GLN A 328 31.11 -12.53 23.20
CA GLN A 328 32.18 -13.15 22.41
C GLN A 328 32.78 -12.17 21.39
N VAL A 329 31.94 -11.34 20.76
CA VAL A 329 32.39 -10.33 19.79
C VAL A 329 33.17 -9.24 20.52
N LEU A 330 32.70 -8.76 21.67
CA LEU A 330 33.39 -7.73 22.47
C LEU A 330 34.77 -8.20 22.92
N ALA A 331 34.86 -9.43 23.43
CA ALA A 331 36.12 -10.03 23.84
C ALA A 331 37.11 -10.13 22.67
N ALA A 332 36.63 -10.48 21.47
CA ALA A 332 37.45 -10.59 20.28
C ALA A 332 37.88 -9.23 19.70
N LEU A 333 37.01 -8.22 19.78
CA LEU A 333 37.32 -6.83 19.39
C LEU A 333 38.40 -6.22 20.27
N GLY A 334 38.41 -6.51 21.58
CA GLY A 334 39.43 -6.00 22.50
C GLY A 334 39.55 -4.47 22.51
N GLY A 335 38.43 -3.75 22.29
CA GLY A 335 38.38 -2.29 22.23
C GLY A 335 38.85 -1.67 20.90
N LYS A 336 39.16 -2.46 19.87
CA LYS A 336 39.49 -1.95 18.54
C LYS A 336 38.29 -1.25 17.89
N ARG A 337 38.57 -0.23 17.08
CA ARG A 337 37.59 0.37 16.16
C ARG A 337 37.07 -0.70 15.19
N PHE A 338 35.78 -0.66 14.87
CA PHE A 338 35.19 -1.61 13.93
C PHE A 338 34.16 -0.96 13.01
N ILE A 339 33.98 -1.58 11.84
CA ILE A 339 32.89 -1.32 10.91
C ILE A 339 31.79 -2.34 11.17
N ALA A 340 30.53 -1.90 11.26
CA ALA A 340 29.39 -2.79 11.44
C ALA A 340 28.64 -3.03 10.12
N VAL A 341 28.23 -4.28 9.90
CA VAL A 341 27.34 -4.70 8.81
C VAL A 341 26.17 -5.45 9.43
N LEU A 342 24.98 -4.84 9.40
CA LEU A 342 23.75 -5.43 9.92
C LEU A 342 22.91 -6.03 8.79
N GLY A 343 22.63 -7.33 8.91
CA GLY A 343 21.77 -8.04 7.99
C GLY A 343 21.98 -9.55 8.05
N ASN A 344 20.88 -10.28 7.90
CA ASN A 344 20.96 -11.71 7.60
C ASN A 344 21.81 -11.92 6.35
N ASP A 345 22.45 -13.09 6.23
CA ASP A 345 23.39 -13.39 5.14
C ASP A 345 22.73 -13.66 3.78
N PHE A 346 21.65 -12.95 3.45
CA PHE A 346 21.08 -12.93 2.11
C PHE A 346 22.03 -12.30 1.10
N GLN A 347 22.08 -12.86 -0.11
CA GLN A 347 22.92 -12.35 -1.21
C GLN A 347 22.65 -10.89 -1.55
N HIS A 348 21.40 -10.41 -1.50
CA HIS A 348 21.11 -9.00 -1.77
C HIS A 348 21.56 -8.04 -0.66
N LYS A 349 21.96 -8.55 0.52
CA LYS A 349 22.63 -7.75 1.56
C LYS A 349 24.15 -7.67 1.35
N ASN A 350 24.68 -8.48 0.42
CA ASN A 350 26.06 -8.51 -0.07
C ASN A 350 27.14 -8.42 1.04
N ARG A 351 27.06 -9.30 2.04
CA ARG A 351 28.06 -9.37 3.13
C ARG A 351 29.44 -9.80 2.63
N ASP A 352 29.50 -10.63 1.60
CA ASP A 352 30.72 -10.96 0.85
C ASP A 352 31.34 -9.73 0.20
N PHE A 353 30.54 -8.89 -0.46
CA PHE A 353 31.00 -7.59 -0.97
C PHE A 353 31.48 -6.68 0.16
N ALA A 354 30.80 -6.68 1.31
CA ALA A 354 31.21 -5.90 2.47
C ALA A 354 32.61 -6.30 2.97
N ILE A 355 32.95 -7.60 2.95
CA ILE A 355 34.28 -8.10 3.29
C ILE A 355 35.32 -7.57 2.29
N ALA A 356 35.02 -7.57 0.98
CA ALA A 356 35.94 -7.02 -0.03
C ALA A 356 36.20 -5.52 0.19
N VAL A 357 35.15 -4.75 0.47
CA VAL A 357 35.26 -3.32 0.80
C VAL A 357 36.13 -3.11 2.04
N TRP A 358 35.86 -3.84 3.11
CA TRP A 358 36.65 -3.76 4.33
C TRP A 358 38.13 -4.11 4.09
N GLN A 359 38.42 -5.17 3.33
CA GLN A 359 39.80 -5.52 2.96
C GLN A 359 40.48 -4.40 2.17
N ARG A 360 39.75 -3.70 1.29
CA ARG A 360 40.29 -2.56 0.54
C ARG A 360 40.56 -1.34 1.43
N VAL A 361 39.72 -1.10 2.44
CA VAL A 361 39.93 -0.07 3.47
C VAL A 361 41.16 -0.38 4.33
N LEU A 362 41.33 -1.65 4.72
CA LEU A 362 42.56 -2.10 5.40
C LEU A 362 43.77 -1.83 4.51
N GLN A 363 43.74 -2.23 3.24
CA GLN A 363 44.82 -2.00 2.27
C GLN A 363 45.22 -0.52 2.16
N ALA A 364 44.25 0.40 2.24
CA ALA A 364 44.47 1.85 2.24
C ALA A 364 45.10 2.40 3.53
N GLY A 365 45.32 1.57 4.55
CA GLY A 365 46.02 1.96 5.78
C GLY A 365 45.13 2.25 6.97
N GLN A 366 43.82 1.99 6.89
CA GLN A 366 42.89 2.22 8.01
C GLN A 366 42.76 0.97 8.88
N PRO A 367 43.31 0.92 10.11
CA PRO A 367 43.17 -0.24 10.98
C PRO A 367 41.78 -0.28 11.63
N CYS A 368 41.00 -1.31 11.34
CA CYS A 368 39.70 -1.54 11.96
C CYS A 368 39.24 -2.99 11.78
N ASP A 369 38.50 -3.51 12.76
CA ASP A 369 37.84 -4.80 12.67
C ASP A 369 36.51 -4.69 11.88
N LEU A 370 35.96 -5.82 11.46
CA LEU A 370 34.65 -5.92 10.80
C LEU A 370 33.70 -6.77 11.66
N VAL A 371 32.50 -6.27 11.94
CA VAL A 371 31.46 -7.03 12.64
C VAL A 371 30.30 -7.30 11.69
N LEU A 372 30.09 -8.58 11.37
CA LEU A 372 28.96 -9.07 10.57
C LEU A 372 27.88 -9.63 11.51
N ALA A 373 26.75 -8.94 11.63
CA ALA A 373 25.68 -9.30 12.55
C ALA A 373 24.37 -9.64 11.81
N GLY A 374 23.90 -10.87 11.96
CA GLY A 374 22.63 -11.33 11.39
C GLY A 374 22.54 -12.85 11.30
N LEU A 375 21.31 -13.35 11.13
CA LEU A 375 21.04 -14.78 11.06
C LEU A 375 21.51 -15.39 9.73
N HIS A 376 21.93 -16.65 9.81
CA HIS A 376 22.16 -17.47 8.63
C HIS A 376 20.83 -17.86 7.95
N VAL A 377 20.74 -17.62 6.64
CA VAL A 377 19.59 -17.99 5.82
C VAL A 377 19.88 -19.26 5.03
N LYS A 378 18.88 -20.14 4.92
CA LYS A 378 19.08 -21.47 4.30
C LYS A 378 19.19 -21.43 2.78
N SER A 379 18.64 -20.42 2.12
CA SER A 379 18.75 -20.25 0.67
C SER A 379 19.11 -18.82 0.33
N SER A 380 19.70 -18.66 -0.86
CA SER A 380 20.21 -17.36 -1.32
C SER A 380 21.17 -16.71 -0.32
N SER A 381 22.01 -17.52 0.34
CA SER A 381 22.98 -17.06 1.33
C SER A 381 24.31 -16.64 0.67
N SER A 382 24.98 -15.62 1.22
CA SER A 382 26.37 -15.25 0.90
C SER A 382 27.40 -15.99 1.75
N LYS A 383 26.99 -16.76 2.76
CA LYS A 383 27.89 -17.33 3.78
C LYS A 383 29.07 -18.14 3.24
N VAL A 384 28.87 -18.93 2.19
CA VAL A 384 29.96 -19.71 1.59
C VAL A 384 31.04 -18.81 0.99
N ALA A 385 30.64 -17.71 0.33
CA ALA A 385 31.58 -16.73 -0.20
C ALA A 385 32.27 -15.97 0.93
N GLU A 386 31.52 -15.58 1.96
CA GLU A 386 32.07 -14.93 3.17
C GLU A 386 33.15 -15.81 3.82
N ASP A 387 32.83 -17.08 4.12
CA ASP A 387 33.75 -18.01 4.77
C ASP A 387 35.02 -18.23 3.93
N ALA A 388 34.90 -18.31 2.59
CA ALA A 388 36.05 -18.45 1.69
C ALA A 388 36.95 -17.21 1.67
N MET A 389 36.36 -16.01 1.65
CA MET A 389 37.11 -14.75 1.70
C MET A 389 37.82 -14.58 3.05
N LEU A 390 37.13 -14.87 4.16
CA LEU A 390 37.72 -14.76 5.49
C LEU A 390 38.82 -15.80 5.74
N ALA A 391 38.72 -17.01 5.19
CA ALA A 391 39.76 -18.03 5.30
C ALA A 391 41.09 -17.66 4.63
N THR A 392 41.05 -16.74 3.66
CA THR A 392 42.22 -16.27 2.91
C THR A 392 42.70 -14.89 3.35
N HIS A 393 42.06 -14.29 4.36
CA HIS A 393 42.41 -12.98 4.91
C HIS A 393 43.71 -13.05 5.72
N VAL A 394 44.70 -12.25 5.34
CA VAL A 394 46.04 -12.23 5.98
C VAL A 394 46.48 -10.85 6.48
N ASP A 395 45.66 -9.81 6.26
CA ASP A 395 45.99 -8.45 6.68
C ASP A 395 45.78 -8.29 8.19
N LEU A 396 46.89 -8.15 8.93
CA LEU A 396 46.89 -8.10 10.40
C LEU A 396 46.34 -6.79 10.97
N ARG A 397 45.99 -5.81 10.13
CA ARG A 397 45.41 -4.53 10.57
C ARG A 397 43.95 -4.64 11.03
N GLY A 398 43.28 -5.75 10.75
CA GLY A 398 41.90 -5.97 11.19
C GLY A 398 41.49 -7.44 11.20
N GLY A 399 40.61 -7.78 12.14
CA GLY A 399 39.92 -9.07 12.20
C GLY A 399 38.43 -8.95 11.85
N ALA A 400 37.83 -10.04 11.38
CA ALA A 400 36.39 -10.12 11.12
C ALA A 400 35.70 -11.01 12.16
N HIS A 401 34.56 -10.55 12.67
CA HIS A 401 33.78 -11.19 13.72
C HIS A 401 32.35 -11.38 13.22
N THR A 402 31.82 -12.59 13.33
CA THR A 402 30.43 -12.89 12.93
C THR A 402 29.58 -13.23 14.14
N THR A 403 28.41 -12.63 14.24
CA THR A 403 27.40 -12.95 15.25
C THR A 403 26.02 -13.14 14.62
N GLY A 404 25.16 -13.86 15.33
CA GLY A 404 23.81 -14.20 14.89
C GLY A 404 22.81 -13.08 15.10
N HIS A 405 21.60 -13.45 15.52
CA HIS A 405 20.58 -12.48 15.92
C HIS A 405 21.02 -11.72 17.16
N LEU A 406 20.82 -10.41 17.16
CA LEU A 406 21.08 -9.53 18.29
C LEU A 406 19.77 -9.04 18.90
N THR A 407 19.73 -8.90 20.22
CA THR A 407 18.65 -8.17 20.90
C THR A 407 18.61 -6.71 20.45
N GLY A 408 17.48 -6.03 20.65
CA GLY A 408 17.36 -4.60 20.36
C GLY A 408 18.43 -3.77 21.08
N ARG A 409 18.74 -4.12 22.34
CA ARG A 409 19.77 -3.46 23.15
C ARG A 409 21.18 -3.68 22.57
N SER A 410 21.55 -4.92 22.26
CA SER A 410 22.87 -5.23 21.67
C SER A 410 23.05 -4.63 20.29
N ARG A 411 21.97 -4.58 19.49
CA ARG A 411 21.95 -3.91 18.20
C ARG A 411 22.18 -2.39 18.32
N ALA A 412 21.48 -1.72 19.23
CA ALA A 412 21.67 -0.30 19.48
C ALA A 412 23.10 0.00 19.99
N TRP A 413 23.62 -0.84 20.88
CA TRP A 413 25.01 -0.74 21.33
C TRP A 413 25.99 -0.85 20.16
N LEU A 414 25.83 -1.88 19.31
CA LEU A 414 26.72 -2.12 18.17
C LEU A 414 26.72 -0.93 17.21
N LEU A 415 25.53 -0.40 16.89
CA LEU A 415 25.40 0.78 16.03
C LEU A 415 26.07 2.00 16.64
N ALA A 416 25.84 2.30 17.92
CA ALA A 416 26.39 3.47 18.60
C ALA A 416 27.93 3.43 18.78
N ASN A 417 28.52 2.23 18.81
CA ASN A 417 29.95 2.05 19.05
C ASN A 417 30.76 1.74 17.79
N ALA A 418 30.10 1.53 16.64
CA ALA A 418 30.78 1.33 15.37
C ALA A 418 31.44 2.63 14.90
N ALA A 419 32.62 2.54 14.28
CA ALA A 419 33.27 3.70 13.66
C ALA A 419 32.51 4.18 12.41
N ALA A 420 31.88 3.24 11.70
CA ALA A 420 30.96 3.48 10.61
C ALA A 420 30.12 2.21 10.35
N VAL A 421 28.96 2.38 9.74
CA VAL A 421 28.15 1.27 9.24
C VAL A 421 28.36 1.13 7.73
N LEU A 422 28.65 -0.09 7.28
CA LEU A 422 28.70 -0.46 5.87
C LEU A 422 27.40 -1.19 5.52
N TYR A 423 26.57 -0.57 4.68
CA TYR A 423 25.26 -1.08 4.29
C TYR A 423 25.18 -1.30 2.76
N PRO A 424 25.83 -2.35 2.23
CA PRO A 424 25.92 -2.61 0.79
C PRO A 424 24.75 -3.47 0.32
N SER A 425 23.51 -3.05 0.60
CA SER A 425 22.35 -3.74 0.07
C SER A 425 22.14 -3.40 -1.40
N SER A 426 21.80 -4.39 -2.24
CA SER A 426 21.48 -4.23 -3.67
C SER A 426 19.98 -4.30 -3.97
N ALA A 427 19.16 -4.56 -2.95
CA ALA A 427 17.71 -4.51 -3.07
C ALA A 427 17.08 -4.15 -1.71
N GLU A 428 16.24 -3.12 -1.68
CA GLU A 428 15.58 -2.63 -0.47
C GLU A 428 14.17 -2.12 -0.77
N GLY A 429 13.30 -2.25 0.23
CA GLY A 429 12.03 -1.52 0.26
C GLY A 429 12.20 -0.08 0.76
N PHE A 430 13.00 0.09 1.83
CA PHE A 430 13.24 1.38 2.48
C PHE A 430 14.69 1.54 2.95
N GLY A 431 15.23 0.57 3.71
CA GLY A 431 16.59 0.61 4.25
C GLY A 431 16.70 1.44 5.54
N LEU A 432 16.23 0.89 6.67
CA LEU A 432 16.19 1.59 7.97
C LEU A 432 17.57 1.76 8.64
N VAL A 433 18.51 0.84 8.37
CA VAL A 433 19.78 0.74 9.11
C VAL A 433 20.60 2.03 9.09
N PRO A 434 20.76 2.75 7.96
CA PRO A 434 21.47 4.03 7.96
C PRO A 434 20.86 5.09 8.89
N TYR A 435 19.53 5.15 8.97
CA TYR A 435 18.82 6.10 9.84
C TYR A 435 18.96 5.71 11.32
N GLU A 436 18.87 4.42 11.63
CA GLU A 436 19.08 3.89 12.98
C GLU A 436 20.53 4.08 13.46
N ALA A 437 21.50 4.04 12.56
CA ALA A 437 22.89 4.38 12.87
C ALA A 437 23.04 5.89 13.12
N ALA A 438 22.43 6.72 12.27
CA ALA A 438 22.53 8.18 12.37
C ALA A 438 21.90 8.73 13.65
N ILE A 439 20.79 8.18 14.14
CA ILE A 439 20.20 8.63 15.41
C ILE A 439 21.12 8.35 16.61
N LEU A 440 21.95 7.31 16.49
CA LEU A 440 22.96 6.94 17.49
C LEU A 440 24.33 7.61 17.26
N GLY A 441 24.43 8.51 16.28
CA GLY A 441 25.64 9.29 16.00
C GLY A 441 26.64 8.61 15.06
N THR A 442 26.28 7.49 14.41
CA THR A 442 27.20 6.70 13.59
C THR A 442 26.97 6.93 12.10
N PRO A 443 28.01 7.32 11.33
CA PRO A 443 27.87 7.53 9.90
C PRO A 443 27.72 6.19 9.17
N SER A 444 27.02 6.21 8.03
CA SER A 444 26.80 5.03 7.20
C SER A 444 27.25 5.25 5.75
N THR A 445 27.82 4.22 5.13
CA THR A 445 28.04 4.14 3.68
C THR A 445 27.09 3.13 3.05
N PHE A 446 26.47 3.50 1.92
CA PHE A 446 25.49 2.70 1.20
C PHE A 446 25.37 3.18 -0.25
N ALA A 447 24.82 2.34 -1.14
CA ALA A 447 24.71 2.69 -2.56
C ALA A 447 23.66 3.78 -2.84
N ASP A 448 23.94 4.62 -3.83
CA ASP A 448 23.04 5.66 -4.37
C ASP A 448 21.99 5.05 -5.34
N PHE A 449 21.10 4.18 -4.85
CA PHE A 449 20.02 3.58 -5.65
C PHE A 449 18.70 3.45 -4.88
N GLY A 450 17.60 3.29 -5.65
CA GLY A 450 16.27 2.98 -5.14
C GLY A 450 15.81 3.89 -3.98
N PRO A 451 15.19 3.34 -2.91
CA PRO A 451 14.68 4.14 -1.80
C PRO A 451 15.78 4.86 -1.02
N LEU A 452 17.01 4.33 -0.98
CA LEU A 452 18.14 4.96 -0.31
C LEU A 452 18.55 6.26 -1.00
N LYS A 453 18.49 6.31 -2.33
CA LYS A 453 18.71 7.54 -3.10
C LYS A 453 17.57 8.52 -2.96
N GLU A 454 16.34 8.02 -3.05
CA GLU A 454 15.12 8.82 -3.03
C GLU A 454 14.94 9.57 -1.71
N ILE A 455 15.17 8.88 -0.59
CA ILE A 455 14.76 9.35 0.74
C ILE A 455 15.94 9.92 1.53
N ALA A 456 17.14 9.34 1.43
CA ALA A 456 18.22 9.67 2.37
C ALA A 456 18.74 11.11 2.25
N GLY A 457 18.56 11.77 1.09
CA GLY A 457 18.96 13.17 0.92
C GLY A 457 20.45 13.45 1.15
N VAL A 458 21.30 12.42 1.05
CA VAL A 458 22.74 12.46 1.29
C VAL A 458 23.50 12.69 -0.02
N ALA A 459 24.47 13.61 0.00
CA ALA A 459 25.39 13.80 -1.11
C ALA A 459 26.68 12.96 -0.96
N GLY A 460 27.32 12.65 -2.09
CA GLY A 460 28.63 11.97 -2.09
C GLY A 460 28.59 10.46 -1.86
N LEU A 461 27.40 9.83 -1.89
CA LEU A 461 27.27 8.38 -1.81
C LEU A 461 27.95 7.67 -3.00
N PRO A 462 28.42 6.42 -2.82
CA PRO A 462 28.86 5.54 -3.90
C PRO A 462 27.82 5.43 -5.02
N ARG A 463 28.13 6.02 -6.18
CA ARG A 463 27.28 5.96 -7.39
C ARG A 463 27.49 4.70 -8.22
N GLN A 464 28.64 4.06 -8.05
CA GLN A 464 29.00 2.82 -8.76
C GLN A 464 28.97 1.66 -7.77
N TRP A 465 28.46 0.52 -8.24
CA TRP A 465 28.52 -0.73 -7.50
C TRP A 465 29.91 -1.36 -7.63
N SER A 466 30.91 -0.79 -6.94
CA SER A 466 32.30 -1.27 -6.93
C SER A 466 32.92 -1.19 -5.55
N VAL A 467 33.86 -2.10 -5.29
CA VAL A 467 34.60 -2.16 -4.02
C VAL A 467 35.32 -0.84 -3.76
N GLU A 468 35.94 -0.25 -4.80
CA GLU A 468 36.69 0.99 -4.72
C GLU A 468 35.80 2.18 -4.36
N ALA A 469 34.60 2.28 -4.92
CA ALA A 469 33.69 3.40 -4.64
C ALA A 469 33.23 3.39 -3.18
N PHE A 470 32.83 2.22 -2.68
CA PHE A 470 32.43 2.05 -1.29
C PHE A 470 33.61 2.22 -0.31
N ALA A 471 34.79 1.67 -0.64
CA ALA A 471 35.97 1.83 0.19
C ALA A 471 36.40 3.30 0.29
N THR A 472 36.35 4.05 -0.82
CA THR A 472 36.68 5.49 -0.84
C THR A 472 35.74 6.30 0.05
N ASP A 473 34.42 6.07 -0.05
CA ASP A 473 33.44 6.75 0.81
C ASP A 473 33.66 6.38 2.29
N LEU A 474 33.85 5.08 2.57
CA LEU A 474 34.10 4.60 3.93
C LEU A 474 35.41 5.13 4.53
N GLU A 475 36.49 5.18 3.75
CA GLU A 475 37.77 5.80 4.14
C GLU A 475 37.56 7.27 4.52
N GLN A 476 36.79 8.02 3.75
CA GLN A 476 36.47 9.42 4.05
C GLN A 476 35.72 9.56 5.38
N LEU A 477 34.71 8.71 5.62
CA LEU A 477 33.96 8.70 6.89
C LEU A 477 34.85 8.34 8.08
N LEU A 478 35.80 7.42 7.91
CA LEU A 478 36.70 6.97 8.97
C LEU A 478 37.83 7.96 9.29
N ALA A 479 38.20 8.81 8.32
CA ALA A 479 39.33 9.73 8.41
C ALA A 479 38.95 11.19 8.70
N SER A 480 37.69 11.58 8.50
CA SER A 480 37.23 12.96 8.67
C SER A 480 35.99 13.04 9.55
N ASP A 481 36.16 13.54 10.79
CA ASP A 481 35.06 13.76 11.73
C ASP A 481 34.00 14.70 11.15
N THR A 482 34.41 15.71 10.37
CA THR A 482 33.48 16.62 9.69
C THR A 482 32.63 15.89 8.65
N ALA A 483 33.22 14.98 7.87
CA ALA A 483 32.46 14.19 6.89
C ALA A 483 31.49 13.22 7.58
N ALA A 484 31.93 12.57 8.66
CA ALA A 484 31.10 11.70 9.48
C ALA A 484 29.92 12.45 10.10
N GLN A 485 30.17 13.60 10.74
CA GLN A 485 29.14 14.43 11.35
C GLN A 485 28.15 14.96 10.32
N GLN A 486 28.62 15.38 9.13
CA GLN A 486 27.73 15.80 8.06
C GLN A 486 26.84 14.66 7.57
N ARG A 487 27.39 13.46 7.36
CA ARG A 487 26.63 12.25 6.96
C ARG A 487 25.53 11.93 7.97
N VAL A 488 25.85 12.03 9.26
CA VAL A 488 24.89 11.83 10.36
C VAL A 488 23.81 12.92 10.34
N ALA A 489 24.20 14.19 10.24
CA ALA A 489 23.27 15.32 10.25
C ALA A 489 22.29 15.27 9.05
N ASP A 490 22.77 14.89 7.86
CA ASP A 490 21.92 14.74 6.67
C ASP A 490 20.83 13.69 6.89
N LEU A 491 21.19 12.52 7.44
CA LEU A 491 20.25 11.45 7.75
C LEU A 491 19.30 11.82 8.90
N GLN A 492 19.79 12.52 9.93
CA GLN A 492 18.96 13.01 11.04
C GLN A 492 17.91 14.03 10.58
N ARG A 493 18.23 14.89 9.61
CA ARG A 493 17.27 15.79 8.99
C ARG A 493 16.13 15.01 8.32
N VAL A 494 16.45 13.94 7.58
CA VAL A 494 15.44 13.08 6.96
C VAL A 494 14.55 12.39 8.00
N ILE A 495 15.12 11.93 9.11
CA ILE A 495 14.36 11.35 10.24
C ILE A 495 13.32 12.35 10.76
N ALA A 496 13.71 13.62 10.93
CA ALA A 496 12.80 14.67 11.41
C ALA A 496 11.70 15.03 10.41
N GLU A 497 11.98 14.95 9.11
CA GLU A 497 11.03 15.24 8.03
C GLU A 497 10.00 14.10 7.83
N HIS A 498 10.38 12.85 8.09
CA HIS A 498 9.55 11.67 7.83
C HIS A 498 8.93 11.14 9.12
N THR A 499 7.68 11.51 9.39
CA THR A 499 6.95 11.11 10.61
C THR A 499 5.84 10.11 10.32
N TRP A 500 5.49 9.27 11.29
CA TRP A 500 4.34 8.38 11.22
C TRP A 500 3.03 9.14 11.08
N GLN A 501 2.94 10.35 11.66
CA GLN A 501 1.80 11.24 11.44
C GLN A 501 1.69 11.69 9.98
N GLY A 502 2.81 12.03 9.34
CA GLY A 502 2.87 12.34 7.91
C GLY A 502 2.45 11.15 7.05
N PHE A 503 2.97 9.96 7.34
CA PHE A 503 2.57 8.71 6.68
C PHE A 503 1.07 8.45 6.82
N ALA A 504 0.52 8.53 8.03
CA ALA A 504 -0.91 8.32 8.28
C ALA A 504 -1.78 9.35 7.55
N THR A 505 -1.36 10.62 7.54
CA THR A 505 -2.07 11.69 6.81
C THR A 505 -2.16 11.37 5.32
N GLY A 506 -1.02 11.02 4.69
CA GLY A 506 -0.98 10.66 3.28
C GLY A 506 -1.75 9.36 2.96
N LEU A 507 -1.73 8.39 3.87
CA LEU A 507 -2.52 7.17 3.74
C LEU A 507 -4.03 7.45 3.79
N ILE A 508 -4.48 8.31 4.71
CA ILE A 508 -5.88 8.72 4.83
C ILE A 508 -6.33 9.54 3.61
N ASP A 509 -5.48 10.43 3.10
CA ASP A 509 -5.75 11.17 1.86
C ASP A 509 -5.94 10.20 0.69
N PHE A 510 -5.09 9.17 0.61
CA PHE A 510 -5.21 8.13 -0.40
C PHE A 510 -6.49 7.29 -0.23
N PHE A 511 -6.88 6.96 1.01
CA PHE A 511 -8.16 6.29 1.30
C PHE A 511 -9.35 7.09 0.77
N GLN A 512 -9.40 8.40 1.04
CA GLN A 512 -10.46 9.28 0.54
C GLN A 512 -10.47 9.34 -0.98
N LEU A 513 -9.30 9.44 -1.61
CA LEU A 513 -9.17 9.44 -3.07
C LEU A 513 -9.70 8.13 -3.70
N ILE A 514 -9.44 6.97 -3.09
CA ILE A 514 -9.91 5.68 -3.59
C ILE A 514 -11.41 5.48 -3.35
N LEU A 515 -11.97 5.99 -2.24
CA LEU A 515 -13.41 5.98 -1.98
C LEU A 515 -14.21 6.82 -2.98
N ALA A 516 -13.62 7.92 -3.45
CA ALA A 516 -14.21 8.77 -4.48
C ALA A 516 -14.17 8.15 -5.89
N ARG A 517 -13.53 6.99 -6.07
CA ARG A 517 -13.42 6.28 -7.35
C ARG A 517 -14.35 5.07 -7.42
N PRO A 518 -14.75 4.65 -8.64
CA PRO A 518 -15.40 3.35 -8.83
C PRO A 518 -14.51 2.20 -8.34
N THR A 519 -15.14 1.11 -7.92
CA THR A 519 -14.44 -0.13 -7.59
C THR A 519 -13.74 -0.71 -8.81
N VAL A 520 -12.65 -1.44 -8.58
CA VAL A 520 -11.95 -2.15 -9.66
C VAL A 520 -12.69 -3.45 -10.00
N LEU A 521 -13.14 -3.59 -11.25
CA LEU A 521 -13.98 -4.70 -11.74
C LEU A 521 -13.34 -6.09 -11.61
N THR A 522 -12.02 -6.15 -11.77
CA THR A 522 -11.22 -7.38 -11.76
C THR A 522 -11.11 -8.05 -10.39
N SER A 523 -11.71 -7.46 -9.35
CA SER A 523 -11.82 -8.09 -8.03
C SER A 523 -12.89 -9.20 -7.97
N ALA A 524 -13.87 -9.19 -8.88
CA ALA A 524 -14.96 -10.18 -8.89
C ALA A 524 -14.54 -11.54 -9.47
N VAL A 525 -13.35 -11.62 -10.09
CA VAL A 525 -12.89 -12.79 -10.85
C VAL A 525 -11.44 -13.11 -10.46
N GLY A 526 -11.16 -13.74 -9.31
CA GLY A 526 -9.79 -14.22 -9.10
C GLY A 526 -9.39 -14.79 -7.75
N GLY A 527 -9.35 -16.12 -7.69
CA GLY A 527 -8.43 -16.90 -6.88
C GLY A 527 -8.53 -18.37 -7.28
N THR A 528 -7.69 -18.87 -8.19
CA THR A 528 -7.77 -20.29 -8.59
C THR A 528 -7.01 -21.17 -7.60
N ALA A 529 -7.50 -22.39 -7.36
CA ALA A 529 -6.84 -23.37 -6.49
C ALA A 529 -5.38 -23.70 -6.92
N ALA A 530 -5.06 -23.50 -8.21
CA ALA A 530 -3.70 -23.67 -8.73
C ALA A 530 -2.72 -22.63 -8.16
N ASP A 531 -3.19 -21.40 -7.92
CA ASP A 531 -2.38 -20.32 -7.35
C ASP A 531 -2.07 -20.59 -5.88
N THR A 532 -3.05 -21.12 -5.14
CA THR A 532 -2.90 -21.55 -3.75
C THR A 532 -1.91 -22.72 -3.63
N ALA A 533 -1.94 -23.68 -4.56
CA ALA A 533 -1.02 -24.82 -4.57
C ALA A 533 0.42 -24.41 -4.92
N ALA A 534 0.59 -23.51 -5.89
CA ALA A 534 1.90 -23.00 -6.25
C ALA A 534 2.46 -22.02 -5.19
N LEU A 535 1.62 -21.25 -4.50
CA LEU A 535 2.04 -20.46 -3.34
C LEU A 535 2.36 -21.35 -2.13
N ALA A 536 1.63 -22.45 -1.92
CA ALA A 536 1.98 -23.45 -0.92
C ALA A 536 3.35 -24.05 -1.23
N SER A 537 3.72 -24.27 -2.50
CA SER A 537 5.07 -24.72 -2.88
C SER A 537 6.15 -23.68 -2.53
N ILE A 538 5.86 -22.38 -2.70
CA ILE A 538 6.72 -21.23 -2.37
C ILE A 538 6.87 -21.03 -0.86
N LEU A 539 5.77 -21.07 -0.09
CA LEU A 539 5.76 -21.02 1.37
C LEU A 539 6.33 -22.29 1.99
N SER A 540 6.33 -23.40 1.24
CA SER A 540 7.01 -24.63 1.59
C SER A 540 8.49 -24.63 1.17
N SER A 541 8.95 -23.66 0.37
CA SER A 541 10.37 -23.51 0.10
C SER A 541 11.11 -23.20 1.41
N ARG A 542 12.29 -23.81 1.57
CA ARG A 542 12.95 -24.02 2.87
C ARG A 542 13.36 -22.74 3.62
N THR A 543 13.14 -21.56 3.06
CA THR A 543 13.35 -20.23 3.68
C THR A 543 12.24 -19.82 4.63
N TRP A 544 10.96 -20.00 4.26
CA TRP A 544 9.84 -19.63 5.15
C TRP A 544 9.64 -20.65 6.28
N ARG A 545 9.89 -21.94 6.00
CA ARG A 545 9.87 -23.00 7.03
C ARG A 545 11.00 -22.88 8.07
N ALA A 546 12.05 -22.08 7.82
CA ALA A 546 13.18 -21.94 8.73
C ALA A 546 12.87 -21.14 10.01
N THR A 547 11.81 -20.33 10.02
CA THR A 547 11.33 -19.61 11.23
C THR A 547 10.10 -20.25 11.87
N ALA A 548 9.49 -21.26 11.23
CA ALA A 548 8.31 -21.95 11.73
C ALA A 548 8.66 -23.11 12.70
N SER A 549 9.69 -23.91 12.41
CA SER A 549 10.07 -25.06 13.26
C SER A 549 10.82 -24.67 14.53
N LEU A 550 11.42 -23.48 14.59
CA LEU A 550 11.99 -22.91 15.82
C LEU A 550 10.92 -22.38 16.80
N ARG A 551 9.64 -22.27 16.40
CA ARG A 551 8.53 -21.85 17.29
C ARG A 551 7.88 -23.01 18.04
N LYS A 552 8.04 -24.27 17.61
CA LYS A 552 7.36 -25.43 18.21
C LYS A 552 8.19 -26.25 19.21
N VAL A 553 9.50 -25.99 19.34
CA VAL A 553 10.39 -26.83 20.18
C VAL A 553 10.71 -26.20 21.55
N GLY A 554 10.42 -24.91 21.76
CA GLY A 554 10.65 -24.24 23.05
C GLY A 554 9.69 -24.60 24.19
N SER A 555 8.53 -25.21 23.90
CA SER A 555 7.50 -25.48 24.93
C SER A 555 7.52 -26.89 25.54
N LYS A 556 8.43 -27.77 25.10
CA LYS A 556 8.49 -29.17 25.59
C LYS A 556 9.72 -29.54 26.44
N LEU A 557 10.64 -28.62 26.70
CA LEU A 557 11.85 -28.90 27.51
C LEU A 557 12.00 -28.04 28.77
N ARG A 558 10.89 -27.48 29.29
CA ARG A 558 10.87 -26.78 30.60
C ARG A 558 9.89 -27.38 31.62
N ARG A 559 9.66 -28.69 31.52
CA ARG A 559 9.12 -29.52 32.60
C ARG A 559 9.94 -30.82 32.70
N LYS A 560 11.14 -30.69 33.26
CA LYS A 560 11.69 -31.54 34.32
C LYS A 560 12.93 -30.87 34.89
#